data_AF-A0A6A0AGU7-F1
#
_entry.id   AF-A0A6A0AGU7-F1
#
_cell.length_a   1.000
_cell.length_b   1.000
_cell.length_c   1.000
_cell.angle_alpha   90.00
_cell.angle_beta   90.00
_cell.angle_gamma   90.00
#
_symmetry.space_group_name_H-M   'P 1'
#
loop_
_entity.id
_entity.type
_entity.pdbx_description
1 polymer ?
#
loop_
_entity_poly.entity_id
_entity_poly.type
_entity_poly.pdbx_seq_one_letter_code
_entity_poly.pdbx_strand_id
1 'polypeptide(L)' 'MDKTSAVQFFITFDKCDWLDKKNTIFGKVVGDTIYNLARLNELETDPETDRPVEPPFIKSTEVLWNPFEDI' A
#
# COMPACT_ATOMS: atom_id res chain seq x y z
N MET A 1 18.89 9.09 -10.16
CA MET A 1 17.60 8.39 -10.36
C MET A 1 17.45 7.54 -9.12
N ASP A 2 16.84 8.14 -8.11
CA ASP A 2 16.93 7.66 -6.74
C ASP A 2 16.20 6.33 -6.62
N LYS A 3 16.95 5.30 -6.26
CA LYS A 3 16.38 3.97 -5.95
C LYS A 3 15.55 4.14 -4.68
N THR A 4 14.23 4.07 -4.81
CA THR A 4 13.35 3.83 -3.67
C THR A 4 13.89 2.61 -2.93
N SER A 5 14.11 2.73 -1.62
CA SER A 5 14.64 1.65 -0.79
C SER A 5 13.76 0.42 -0.93
N ALA A 6 14.37 -0.77 -0.97
CA ALA A 6 13.70 -2.07 -1.23
C ALA A 6 12.57 -2.44 -0.25
N VAL A 7 12.31 -1.59 0.76
CA VAL A 7 11.38 -1.80 1.86
C VAL A 7 10.12 -0.92 1.74
N GLN A 8 10.10 0.08 0.86
CA GLN A 8 8.91 0.93 0.66
C GLN A 8 7.98 0.32 -0.40
N PHE A 9 6.69 0.25 -0.09
CA PHE A 9 5.62 -0.13 -1.00
C PHE A 9 4.46 0.87 -0.93
N PHE A 10 3.55 0.80 -1.90
CA PHE A 10 2.30 1.56 -1.90
C PHE A 10 1.15 0.67 -2.39
N ILE A 11 -0.08 1.09 -2.12
CA ILE A 11 -1.30 0.42 -2.57
C ILE A 11 -2.10 1.43 -3.40
N THR A 12 -2.65 0.99 -4.52
CA THR A 12 -3.51 1.80 -5.38
C THR A 12 -4.96 1.77 -4.89
N PHE A 13 -5.61 2.93 -4.79
CA PHE A 13 -7.04 3.02 -4.46
C PHE A 13 -7.96 2.86 -5.67
N ASP A 14 -7.46 3.14 -6.88
CA ASP A 14 -8.19 3.00 -8.13
C ASP A 14 -7.21 2.62 -9.27
N LYS A 15 -7.72 2.49 -10.49
CA LYS A 15 -6.98 2.23 -11.70
C LYS A 15 -5.93 3.33 -11.96
N CYS A 16 -4.67 2.94 -12.10
CA CYS A 16 -3.52 3.85 -12.28
C CYS A 16 -2.67 3.49 -13.50
N ASP A 17 -3.23 3.64 -14.71
CA ASP A 17 -2.57 3.27 -15.98
C ASP A 17 -1.20 3.95 -16.19
N TRP A 18 -0.98 5.11 -15.57
CA TRP A 18 0.30 5.82 -15.66
C TRP A 18 1.45 5.13 -14.90
N LEU A 19 1.15 4.13 -14.06
CA LEU A 19 2.12 3.31 -13.32
C LEU A 19 2.48 2.02 -14.06
N ASP A 20 1.82 1.72 -15.18
CA ASP A 20 2.06 0.52 -15.96
C ASP A 20 3.53 0.39 -16.37
N LYS A 21 4.10 -0.80 -16.14
CA LYS A 21 5.51 -1.13 -16.42
C LYS A 21 6.54 -0.27 -15.67
N LYS A 22 6.13 0.54 -14.68
CA LYS A 22 7.03 1.36 -13.86
C LYS A 22 7.31 0.76 -12.48
N ASN A 23 6.35 0.02 -11.91
CA ASN A 23 6.46 -0.59 -10.60
C ASN A 23 6.10 -2.08 -10.67
N THR A 24 6.65 -2.88 -9.76
CA THR A 24 6.35 -4.31 -9.64
C THR A 24 5.09 -4.51 -8.80
N ILE A 25 4.08 -5.16 -9.38
CA ILE A 25 2.90 -5.63 -8.64
C ILE A 25 3.24 -7.00 -8.03
N PHE A 26 3.30 -7.09 -6.69
CA PHE A 26 3.63 -8.33 -5.97
C PHE A 26 2.45 -8.92 -5.17
N GLY A 27 1.30 -8.25 -5.14
CA GLY A 27 0.12 -8.71 -4.40
C GLY A 27 -1.12 -7.88 -4.68
N LYS A 28 -2.25 -8.30 -4.11
CA LYS A 28 -3.53 -7.56 -4.15
C LYS A 28 -4.24 -7.66 -2.81
N VAL A 29 -4.98 -6.63 -2.44
CA VAL A 29 -5.89 -6.66 -1.29
C VAL A 29 -7.16 -7.42 -1.67
N VAL A 30 -7.65 -8.31 -0.80
CA VAL A 30 -8.74 -9.24 -1.12
C VAL A 30 -9.86 -9.24 -0.06
N GLY A 31 -11.06 -9.62 -0.49
CA GLY A 31 -12.22 -9.80 0.39
C GLY A 31 -12.72 -8.49 1.01
N ASP A 32 -13.32 -8.60 2.19
CA ASP A 32 -13.92 -7.46 2.92
C ASP A 32 -12.88 -6.42 3.38
N THR A 33 -11.59 -6.71 3.25
CA THR A 33 -10.53 -5.75 3.61
C THR A 33 -10.42 -4.58 2.62
N ILE A 34 -11.06 -4.65 1.46
CA ILE A 34 -11.15 -3.52 0.51
C ILE A 34 -11.86 -2.31 1.15
N TYR A 35 -12.83 -2.51 2.05
CA TYR A 35 -13.47 -1.39 2.77
C TYR A 35 -12.49 -0.61 3.66
N ASN A 36 -11.40 -1.23 4.10
CA ASN A 36 -10.35 -0.52 4.83
C ASN A 36 -9.56 0.40 3.91
N LEU A 37 -9.35 0.02 2.65
CA LEU A 37 -8.74 0.90 1.66
C LEU A 37 -9.63 2.12 1.36
N ALA A 38 -10.95 1.91 1.25
CA ALA A 38 -11.89 3.01 1.06
C ALA A 38 -11.78 4.04 2.20
N ARG A 39 -11.74 3.58 3.46
CA ARG A 39 -11.53 4.45 4.63
C ARG A 39 -10.18 5.17 4.62
N LEU A 40 -9.11 4.52 4.16
CA LEU A 40 -7.79 5.16 4.04
C LEU A 40 -7.79 6.27 2.98
N ASN A 41 -8.60 6.14 1.93
CA ASN A 41 -8.74 7.15 0.87
C ASN A 41 -9.56 8.39 1.32
N GLU A 42 -10.27 8.29 2.44
CA GLU A 42 -11.09 9.38 3.02
C GLU A 42 -10.34 10.17 4.11
N LEU A 43 -9.08 9.83 4.41
CA LEU A 43 -8.30 10.52 5.43
C LEU A 43 -8.03 11.97 5.04
N GLU A 44 -8.16 12.88 6.00
CA GLU A 44 -7.76 14.27 5.82
C GLU A 44 -6.24 14.35 5.65
N THR A 45 -5.80 15.08 4.63
CA THR A 45 -4.38 15.28 4.31
C THR A 45 -4.01 16.74 4.42
N ASP A 46 -2.76 16.97 4.80
CA ASP A 46 -2.12 18.27 4.72
C ASP A 46 -2.07 18.75 3.25
N PRO A 47 -2.60 19.94 2.91
CA PRO A 47 -2.70 20.40 1.52
C PRO A 47 -1.37 20.66 0.81
N GLU A 48 -0.27 20.84 1.55
CA GLU A 48 1.04 21.14 0.97
C GLU A 48 1.87 19.87 0.74
N THR A 49 1.67 18.85 1.57
CA THR A 49 2.52 17.65 1.61
C THR A 49 1.80 16.34 1.26
N ASP A 50 0.48 16.37 1.09
CA ASP A 50 -0.39 15.21 0.88
C ASP A 50 -0.27 14.13 1.98
N ARG A 51 0.31 14.48 3.13
CA ARG A 51 0.45 13.55 4.26
C ARG A 51 -0.83 13.54 5.07
N PRO A 52 -1.32 12.37 5.53
CA PRO A 52 -2.46 12.33 6.44
C PRO A 52 -2.20 13.16 7.70
N VAL A 53 -3.18 13.95 8.13
CA VAL A 53 -3.12 14.75 9.37
C VAL A 53 -2.94 13.82 10.58
N GLU A 54 -3.63 12.68 10.56
CA GLU A 54 -3.45 11.58 11.51
C GLU A 54 -2.96 10.33 10.76
N PRO A 55 -1.63 10.10 10.69
CA PRO A 55 -1.07 9.00 9.92
C PRO A 55 -1.48 7.62 10.47
N PRO A 56 -2.07 6.74 9.63
CA PRO A 56 -2.29 5.36 10.01
C PRO A 56 -0.95 4.61 10.08
N PHE A 57 -0.88 3.60 10.94
CA PHE A 57 0.30 2.74 11.05
C PHE A 57 -0.09 1.28 11.17
N ILE A 58 0.79 0.40 10.68
CA ILE A 58 0.64 -1.05 10.79
C ILE A 58 0.96 -1.46 12.23
N LYS A 59 -0.02 -2.03 12.94
CA LYS A 59 0.15 -2.47 14.33
C LYS A 59 0.88 -3.81 14.44
N SER A 60 0.59 -4.73 13.54
CA SER A 60 1.17 -6.06 13.46
C SER A 60 0.97 -6.64 12.06
N THR A 61 1.70 -7.71 11.74
CA THR A 61 1.56 -8.46 10.51
C THR A 61 1.50 -9.95 10.81
N GLU A 62 0.77 -10.71 10.00
CA GLU A 62 0.66 -12.16 10.08
C GLU A 62 0.75 -12.74 8.67
N VAL A 63 1.61 -13.75 8.49
CA VAL A 63 1.72 -14.49 7.24
C VAL A 63 0.81 -15.72 7.34
N LEU A 64 -0.40 -15.60 6.78
CA LEU A 64 -1.41 -16.67 6.85
C LEU A 64 -0.98 -17.95 6.12
N TRP A 65 -0.16 -17.80 5.08
CA TRP A 65 0.40 -18.92 4.33
C TRP A 65 1.74 -18.49 3.70
N ASN A 66 2.80 -19.22 4.02
CA ASN A 66 4.14 -19.01 3.45
C ASN A 66 4.45 -20.12 2.43
N PRO A 67 4.55 -19.82 1.12
CA PRO A 67 4.92 -20.79 0.10
C PRO A 67 6.40 -21.16 0.09
N PHE A 68 7.25 -20.42 0.81
CA PHE A 68 8.70 -20.59 0.79
C PHE A 68 9.15 -21.38 2.01
N GLU A 69 9.76 -22.54 1.78
CA GLU A 69 10.24 -23.45 2.83
C GLU A 69 11.57 -23.00 3.44
N ASP A 70 12.29 -22.08 2.78
CA ASP A 70 13.65 -21.66 3.07
C ASP A 70 13.78 -20.23 3.63
N ILE A 71 12.66 -19.62 4.03
CA ILE A 71 12.59 -18.29 4.66
C ILE A 71 12.47 -18.40 6.17
#